data_AF-A0AAV8WQU0-F1
#
_entry.id   AF-A0AAV8WQU0-F1
#
_cell.length_a   1.000
_cell.length_b   1.000
_cell.length_c   1.000
_cell.angle_alpha   90.00
_cell.angle_beta   90.00
_cell.angle_gamma   90.00
#
_symmetry.space_group_name_H-M   'P 1'
#
loop_
_entity.id
_entity.type
_entity.pdbx_description
1 polymer ?
#
loop_
_entity_poly.entity_id
_entity_poly.type
_entity_poly.pdbx_seq_one_letter_code
_entity_poly.pdbx_strand_id
1 'polypeptide(L)'
;MSIKARSKVWNYFDIPEDDQFVAVCNVCKSHISRCGVGKKSSTSSLLKHLKFKHTEEYRKIQEQRQGEISENFKPNQRLITNFIKKTKTWDITDARSIEMHKAIAEMIALDNQPYTLVTDRG
;
A
#
# COMPACT_ATOMS: atom_id res chain seq x y z
N MET A 1 24.68 4.73 -13.47
CA MET A 1 23.23 4.70 -13.72
C MET A 1 22.72 3.29 -13.42
N SER A 2 21.80 3.12 -12.48
CA SER A 2 21.27 1.78 -12.16
C SER A 2 20.29 1.34 -13.25
N ILE A 3 20.71 0.37 -14.08
CA ILE A 3 19.86 -0.24 -15.10
C ILE A 3 18.85 -1.11 -14.35
N LYS A 4 17.66 -0.56 -14.11
CA LYS A 4 16.57 -1.30 -13.48
C LYS A 4 16.20 -2.46 -14.40
N ALA A 5 16.43 -3.68 -13.94
CA ALA A 5 16.12 -4.89 -14.70
C ALA A 5 14.66 -4.86 -15.16
N ARG A 6 14.46 -5.13 -16.45
CA ARG A 6 13.14 -5.20 -17.06
C ARG A 6 12.38 -6.38 -16.42
N SER A 7 11.06 -6.26 -16.24
CA SER A 7 10.24 -7.34 -15.65
C SER A 7 10.44 -8.67 -16.39
N LYS A 8 10.51 -9.79 -15.67
CA LYS A 8 10.78 -11.15 -16.21
C LYS A 8 9.85 -11.59 -17.34
N VAL A 9 8.63 -11.04 -17.38
CA VAL A 9 7.66 -11.28 -18.47
C VAL A 9 8.22 -10.91 -19.84
N TRP A 10 9.13 -9.95 -19.93
CA TRP A 10 9.74 -9.50 -21.18
C TRP A 10 10.65 -10.56 -21.84
N ASN A 11 11.01 -11.63 -21.13
CA ASN A 11 11.74 -12.74 -21.74
C ASN A 11 10.90 -13.50 -22.80
N TYR A 12 9.59 -13.27 -22.84
CA TYR A 12 8.66 -13.94 -23.78
C TYR A 12 8.08 -12.99 -24.83
N PHE A 13 8.49 -11.72 -24.83
CA PHE A 13 7.92 -10.70 -25.71
C PHE A 13 8.98 -9.76 -26.27
N ASP A 14 8.89 -9.50 -27.56
CA ASP A 14 9.71 -8.50 -28.24
C ASP A 14 8.86 -7.30 -28.68
N ILE A 15 9.52 -6.17 -28.90
CA ILE A 15 8.89 -4.96 -29.43
C ILE A 15 9.31 -4.85 -30.90
N PRO A 16 8.36 -4.82 -31.85
CA PRO A 16 8.69 -4.58 -33.24
C PRO A 16 9.22 -3.15 -33.42
N GLU A 17 10.15 -2.95 -34.35
CA GLU A 17 10.69 -1.61 -34.65
C GLU A 17 9.61 -0.67 -35.23
N ASP A 18 8.62 -1.25 -35.92
CA ASP A 18 7.52 -0.52 -36.55
C ASP A 18 6.53 0.12 -35.56
N ASP A 19 6.28 -0.54 -34.41
CA ASP A 19 5.30 -0.05 -33.43
C ASP A 19 5.68 -0.36 -31.98
N GLN A 20 6.15 0.67 -31.29
CA GLN A 20 6.49 0.64 -29.87
C GLN A 20 5.31 0.41 -28.92
N PHE A 21 4.06 0.57 -29.38
CA PHE A 21 2.84 0.32 -28.61
C PHE A 21 2.38 -1.14 -28.69
N VAL A 22 3.04 -1.96 -29.48
CA VAL A 22 2.75 -3.39 -29.61
C VAL A 22 3.90 -4.22 -29.02
N ALA A 23 3.56 -5.38 -28.49
CA ALA A 23 4.50 -6.44 -28.15
C ALA A 23 4.12 -7.71 -28.92
N VAL A 24 5.12 -8.39 -29.46
CA VAL A 24 4.96 -9.68 -30.15
C VAL A 24 5.28 -10.80 -29.17
N CYS A 25 4.37 -11.75 -29.00
CA CYS A 25 4.63 -12.94 -28.19
C CYS A 25 5.58 -13.89 -28.93
N ASN A 26 6.66 -14.33 -28.29
CA ASN A 26 7.61 -15.23 -28.93
C ASN A 26 7.11 -16.68 -29.07
N VAL A 27 6.09 -17.06 -28.31
CA VAL A 27 5.53 -18.41 -28.31
C VAL A 27 4.44 -18.58 -29.38
N CYS A 28 3.49 -17.64 -29.49
CA CYS A 28 2.38 -17.72 -30.45
C CYS A 28 2.39 -16.64 -31.55
N LYS A 29 3.40 -15.76 -31.57
CA LYS A 29 3.52 -14.65 -32.54
C LYS A 29 2.32 -13.69 -32.58
N SER A 30 1.48 -13.70 -31.55
CA SER A 30 0.36 -12.77 -31.42
C SER A 30 0.84 -11.37 -31.06
N HIS A 31 0.22 -10.36 -31.69
CA HIS A 31 0.42 -8.94 -31.38
C HIS A 31 -0.44 -8.53 -30.19
N ILE A 32 0.17 -7.89 -29.21
CA ILE A 32 -0.49 -7.45 -27.97
C ILE A 32 -0.29 -5.97 -27.79
N SER A 33 -1.39 -5.23 -27.71
CA SER A 33 -1.35 -3.81 -27.37
C SER A 33 -0.84 -3.59 -25.95
N ARG A 34 -0.04 -2.53 -25.81
CA ARG A 34 0.61 -2.15 -24.57
C ARG A 34 0.05 -0.84 -24.07
N CYS A 35 -0.20 -0.78 -22.76
CA CYS A 35 -0.53 0.47 -22.11
C CYS A 35 0.78 1.18 -21.71
N GLY A 36 1.20 2.16 -22.52
CA GLY A 36 2.35 3.02 -22.28
C GLY A 36 3.69 2.49 -22.81
N VAL A 37 4.62 3.43 -23.04
CA VAL A 37 5.96 3.20 -23.60
C VAL A 37 7.04 3.44 -22.53
N GLY A 38 8.15 2.71 -22.59
CA GLY A 38 9.29 2.86 -21.69
C GLY A 38 8.91 2.65 -20.21
N LYS A 39 9.22 3.63 -19.36
CA LYS A 39 8.98 3.57 -17.90
C LYS A 39 7.50 3.55 -17.51
N LYS A 40 6.60 4.02 -18.39
CA LYS A 40 5.15 4.03 -18.16
C LYS A 40 4.48 2.73 -18.63
N SER A 41 5.25 1.77 -19.16
CA SER A 41 4.69 0.56 -19.74
C SER A 41 4.24 -0.43 -18.66
N SER A 42 2.95 -0.73 -18.64
CA SER A 42 2.40 -1.77 -17.78
C SER A 42 2.61 -3.16 -18.39
N THR A 43 2.99 -4.13 -17.55
CA THR A 43 3.14 -5.53 -17.97
C THR A 43 1.87 -6.38 -17.76
N SER A 44 0.77 -5.76 -17.33
CA SER A 44 -0.46 -6.48 -16.98
C SER A 44 -1.08 -7.20 -18.18
N SER A 45 -1.07 -6.59 -19.38
CA SER A 45 -1.62 -7.24 -20.59
C SER A 45 -0.77 -8.43 -21.03
N LEU A 46 0.56 -8.30 -21.00
CA LEU A 46 1.51 -9.39 -21.32
C LEU A 46 1.35 -10.57 -20.35
N LEU A 47 1.24 -10.30 -19.05
CA LEU A 47 1.02 -11.33 -18.03
C LEU A 47 -0.33 -12.04 -18.21
N LYS A 48 -1.40 -11.30 -18.53
CA LYS A 48 -2.71 -11.90 -18.82
C LYS A 48 -2.64 -12.81 -20.05
N HIS A 49 -1.96 -12.38 -21.11
CA HIS A 49 -1.79 -13.22 -22.29
C HIS A 49 -1.09 -14.54 -21.95
N LEU A 50 0.03 -14.50 -21.22
CA LEU A 50 0.68 -15.74 -20.80
C LEU A 50 -0.26 -16.59 -19.93
N LYS A 51 -0.96 -15.99 -18.97
CA LYS A 51 -1.89 -16.72 -18.10
C LYS A 51 -2.96 -17.50 -18.86
N PHE A 52 -3.49 -16.94 -19.96
CA PHE A 52 -4.60 -17.56 -20.70
C PHE A 52 -4.17 -18.41 -21.90
N LYS A 53 -3.02 -18.11 -22.52
CA LYS A 53 -2.55 -18.78 -23.74
C LYS A 53 -1.32 -19.66 -23.53
N HIS A 54 -0.54 -19.40 -22.49
CA HIS A 54 0.80 -19.97 -22.24
C HIS A 54 0.99 -20.26 -20.74
N THR A 55 0.18 -21.19 -20.22
CA THR A 55 0.10 -21.51 -18.79
C THR A 55 1.44 -21.97 -18.21
N GLU A 56 2.24 -22.71 -18.99
CA GLU A 56 3.55 -23.21 -18.54
C GLU A 56 4.57 -22.08 -18.38
N GLU A 57 4.61 -21.14 -19.33
CA GLU A 57 5.45 -19.95 -19.30
C GLU A 57 5.03 -19.02 -18.17
N TYR A 58 3.72 -18.87 -17.94
CA TYR A 58 3.18 -18.16 -16.79
C TYR A 58 3.60 -18.80 -15.47
N ARG A 59 3.55 -20.14 -15.36
CA ARG A 59 3.98 -20.90 -14.18
C ARG A 59 5.45 -20.68 -13.87
N LYS A 60 6.34 -20.75 -14.87
CA LYS A 60 7.77 -20.44 -14.72
C LYS A 60 8.01 -19.04 -14.15
N ILE A 61 7.25 -18.04 -14.61
CA ILE A 61 7.34 -16.68 -14.06
C ILE A 61 6.87 -16.62 -12.60
N GLN A 62 5.84 -17.38 -12.22
CA GLN A 62 5.37 -17.43 -10.83
C GLN A 62 6.38 -18.11 -9.90
N GLU A 63 6.97 -19.23 -10.32
CA GLU A 63 8.00 -19.94 -9.54
C GLU A 63 9.22 -19.06 -9.31
N GLN A 64 9.67 -18.34 -10.35
CA GLN A 64 10.76 -17.38 -10.24
C GLN A 64 10.44 -16.17 -9.34
N ARG A 65 9.15 -15.83 -9.14
CA ARG A 65 8.74 -14.83 -8.15
C ARG A 65 8.75 -15.41 -6.75
N GLN A 66 8.26 -16.63 -6.56
CA GLN A 66 8.21 -17.28 -5.25
C GLN A 66 9.61 -17.58 -4.68
N GLY A 67 10.57 -17.97 -5.53
CA GLY A 67 11.97 -18.15 -5.12
C GLY A 67 12.62 -16.87 -4.60
N GLU A 68 12.28 -15.70 -5.15
CA GLU A 68 12.78 -14.40 -4.65
C GLU A 68 12.04 -13.91 -3.40
N ILE A 69 10.78 -14.31 -3.21
CA ILE A 69 9.96 -13.93 -2.06
C ILE A 69 10.47 -14.59 -0.77
N SER A 70 11.04 -15.80 -0.85
CA SER A 70 11.59 -16.51 0.32
C SER A 70 12.88 -15.87 0.86
N GLU A 71 13.72 -15.31 -0.01
CA GLU A 71 15.01 -14.70 0.35
C GLU A 71 14.91 -13.19 0.71
N ASN A 72 13.81 -12.50 0.38
CA ASN A 72 13.74 -11.03 0.50
C ASN A 72 12.39 -10.49 0.95
N PHE A 73 11.65 -11.22 1.80
CA PHE A 73 10.35 -10.79 2.32
C PHE A 73 10.45 -9.53 3.21
N LYS A 74 10.45 -8.34 2.61
CA LYS A 74 10.11 -7.09 3.28
C LYS A 74 8.68 -6.74 2.92
N PRO A 75 7.69 -6.98 3.79
CA PRO A 75 6.32 -6.59 3.51
C PRO A 75 6.27 -5.07 3.36
N ASN A 76 5.94 -4.59 2.15
CA ASN A 76 5.73 -3.16 1.87
C ASN A 76 4.40 -2.66 2.49
N GLN A 77 3.62 -3.54 3.10
CA GLN A 77 2.41 -3.18 3.82
C GLN A 77 2.75 -2.94 5.30
N ARG A 78 2.39 -1.75 5.81
CA ARG A 78 2.53 -1.43 7.24
C ARG A 78 1.66 -2.37 8.06
N LEU A 79 2.24 -2.95 9.11
CA LEU A 79 1.52 -3.83 10.03
C LEU A 79 0.39 -3.06 10.73
N ILE A 80 -0.79 -3.69 10.85
CA ILE A 80 -1.97 -3.12 11.53
C ILE A 80 -1.63 -2.64 12.94
N THR A 81 -0.72 -3.34 13.65
CA THR A 81 -0.26 -2.94 14.98
C THR A 81 0.35 -1.54 15.02
N ASN A 82 1.04 -1.12 13.96
CA ASN A 82 1.67 0.21 13.92
C ASN A 82 0.64 1.31 13.72
N PHE A 83 -0.47 1.00 13.04
CA PHE A 83 -1.61 1.90 12.94
C PHE A 83 -2.30 2.03 14.30
N ILE A 84 -2.60 0.91 14.96
CA ILE A 84 -3.24 0.88 16.28
C ILE A 84 -2.40 1.63 17.33
N LYS A 85 -1.08 1.45 17.32
CA LYS A 85 -0.17 2.19 18.21
C LYS A 85 -0.24 3.71 18.01
N LYS A 86 -0.44 4.16 16.76
CA LYS A 86 -0.52 5.58 16.43
C LYS A 86 -1.86 6.21 16.86
N THR A 87 -2.94 5.43 16.89
CA THR A 87 -4.28 5.91 17.24
C THR A 87 -4.65 5.68 18.70
N LYS A 88 -3.71 5.23 19.55
CA LYS A 88 -4.00 4.94 20.95
C LYS A 88 -4.18 6.24 21.74
N THR A 89 -5.38 6.44 22.29
CA THR A 89 -5.67 7.51 23.26
C THR A 89 -5.02 7.21 24.61
N TRP A 90 -4.92 8.22 25.47
CA TRP A 90 -4.48 8.02 26.84
C TRP A 90 -5.46 7.10 27.57
N ASP A 91 -4.93 6.30 28.49
CA ASP A 91 -5.75 5.49 29.39
C ASP A 91 -6.43 6.41 30.42
N ILE A 92 -7.61 6.03 30.92
CA ILE A 92 -8.32 6.83 31.93
C ILE A 92 -7.52 6.96 33.24
N THR A 93 -6.63 6.00 33.51
CA THR A 93 -5.71 6.01 34.66
C THR A 93 -4.40 6.77 34.39
N ASP A 94 -4.15 7.18 33.13
CA ASP A 94 -2.99 8.01 32.79
C ASP A 94 -3.10 9.37 33.48
N ALA A 95 -2.00 9.84 34.06
CA ALA A 95 -1.96 11.08 34.82
C ALA A 95 -2.51 12.28 34.02
N ARG A 96 -2.25 12.34 32.71
CA ARG A 96 -2.75 13.41 31.82
C ARG A 96 -4.26 13.34 31.63
N SER A 97 -4.82 12.12 31.54
CA SER A 97 -6.27 11.93 31.45
C SER A 97 -6.91 12.38 32.77
N ILE A 98 -6.35 11.97 33.91
CA ILE A 98 -6.84 12.33 35.23
C ILE A 98 -6.81 13.86 35.43
N GLU A 99 -5.72 14.51 35.06
CA GLU A 99 -5.57 15.96 35.15
C GLU A 99 -6.64 16.69 34.34
N MET A 100 -6.84 16.28 33.07
CA MET A 100 -7.88 16.83 32.22
C MET A 100 -9.29 16.58 32.80
N HIS A 101 -9.58 15.37 33.29
CA HIS A 101 -10.86 15.04 33.91
C HIS A 101 -11.15 15.91 35.13
N LYS A 102 -10.14 16.19 35.96
CA LYS A 102 -10.29 17.07 37.13
C LYS A 102 -10.63 18.49 36.72
N ALA A 103 -9.94 19.04 35.72
CA ALA A 103 -10.22 20.39 35.22
C ALA A 103 -11.66 20.51 34.69
N ILE A 104 -12.13 19.51 33.93
CA ILE A 104 -13.52 19.48 33.44
C ILE A 104 -14.51 19.38 34.60
N ALA A 105 -14.23 18.52 35.58
CA ALA A 105 -15.09 18.34 36.75
C ALA A 105 -15.21 19.62 37.58
N GLU A 106 -14.11 20.36 37.75
CA GLU A 106 -14.10 21.65 38.42
C GLU A 106 -14.94 22.69 37.67
N MET A 107 -14.78 22.81 36.35
CA MET A 107 -15.60 23.70 35.53
C MET A 107 -17.11 23.41 35.67
N ILE A 108 -17.49 22.12 35.66
CA ILE A 108 -18.89 21.71 35.86
C ILE A 108 -19.37 22.05 37.27
N ALA A 109 -18.54 21.80 38.29
CA ALA A 109 -18.90 22.04 39.69
C ALA A 109 -19.08 23.54 39.99
N LEU A 110 -18.24 24.40 39.40
CA LEU A 110 -18.33 25.86 39.54
C LEU A 110 -19.60 26.42 38.85
N ASP A 111 -19.94 25.93 37.66
CA ASP A 111 -21.14 26.33 36.91
C ASP A 111 -22.43 25.94 37.63
N ASN A 112 -22.44 24.79 38.30
CA ASN A 112 -23.62 24.25 39.00
C ASN A 112 -23.69 24.66 40.48
N GLN A 113 -23.00 25.73 40.89
CA GLN A 113 -23.10 26.21 42.28
C GLN A 113 -24.47 26.84 42.56
N PRO A 114 -25.07 26.57 43.74
CA PRO A 114 -26.30 27.24 44.13
C PRO A 114 -26.04 28.74 44.33
N TYR A 115 -26.97 29.57 43.86
CA TYR A 115 -26.87 31.03 43.88
C TYR A 115 -26.62 31.62 45.29
N THR A 116 -26.98 30.89 46.34
CA THR A 116 -26.78 31.27 47.74
C THR A 116 -25.33 31.19 48.21
N LEU A 117 -24.43 30.54 47.47
CA LEU A 117 -23.00 30.36 47.79
C LEU A 117 -22.07 31.24 46.96
N VAL A 118 -22.54 31.87 45.89
CA VAL A 118 -21.70 32.68 44.99
C VAL A 118 -21.49 34.06 45.62
N THR A 119 -20.28 34.31 46.14
CA THR A 119 -19.86 35.62 46.67
C THR A 119 -18.85 36.34 45.78
N ASP A 120 -18.56 35.80 44.60
CA ASP A 120 -17.59 36.39 43.68
C ASP A 120 -18.07 37.73 43.12
N ARG A 121 -17.21 38.75 43.25
CA ARG A 121 -17.34 40.01 42.52
C ARG A 121 -16.69 39.77 41.16
N GLY A 122 -17.52 39.71 40.12
CA GLY A 122 -17.11 39.45 38.75
C GLY A 122 -16.03 40.37 38.21
#